data_AF-A0A2M7T7G2-F1
#
_entry.id   AF-A0A2M7T7G2-F1
#
_cell.length_a   1.000
_cell.length_b   1.000
_cell.length_c   1.000
_cell.angle_alpha   90.00
_cell.angle_beta   90.00
_cell.angle_gamma   90.00
#
_symmetry.space_group_name_H-M   'P 1'
#
loop_
_entity.id
_entity.type
_entity.pdbx_description
1 polymer ?
#
loop_
_entity_poly.entity_id
_entity_poly.type
_entity_poly.pdbx_seq_one_letter_code
_entity_poly.pdbx_strand_id
1 'polypeptide(L)'
;MQKIGSGAYSKSNPLLKQIYEEIEHKDLLLIAALLHDIGKGSGKGHAKRGARIAKEVCARMGMDARDIKTVSFLVEHHLLLSDMATRRDLNDENMIIDLAEIIVHEERLKMLYLISIADSLATGPKAWDTWKDNLLRELFSKVLHIINSGEYTGKKSIGQLRKTAAKAKAALLKSYAEEEIDLFIKQMPYSYLLARSSEDIIEHFELMRNHRKSISVTAAKKEGVCELTLIAKDRPGLFSKVSGALALNGVNILGAQVYTMSDGTALDIFKVEGYFENSMSEDKLERIRRDIKRALEGKIALEYRIAEKAKNYRGKDVLRKSPEVEINNSSSDFYTIIEVHAQDRIGLLYTITRVMFELNLDIHLAKVSTNVDKVIDVFYVWDTFGQKLSDEEQISDIKHAIVMALS
;
A
#
# COMPACT_ATOMS: atom_id res chain seq x y z
N MET A 1 8.34 -28.41 -17.63
CA MET A 1 8.53 -28.80 -16.22
C MET A 1 9.80 -29.63 -15.98
N GLN A 2 10.01 -30.79 -16.62
CA GLN A 2 11.22 -31.61 -16.40
C GLN A 2 12.54 -30.85 -16.61
N LYS A 3 12.64 -29.98 -17.63
CA LYS A 3 13.81 -29.10 -17.85
C LYS A 3 14.06 -28.12 -16.70
N ILE A 4 13.00 -27.67 -16.01
CA ILE A 4 13.14 -26.82 -14.82
C ILE A 4 13.74 -27.63 -13.67
N GLY A 5 13.17 -28.81 -13.38
CA GLY A 5 13.68 -29.70 -12.34
C GLY A 5 15.10 -30.19 -12.57
N SER A 6 15.52 -30.39 -13.83
CA SER A 6 16.89 -30.76 -14.17
C SER A 6 17.89 -29.60 -14.10
N GLY A 7 17.44 -28.38 -13.80
CA GLY A 7 18.29 -27.18 -13.72
C GLY A 7 18.70 -26.59 -15.06
N ALA A 8 18.00 -26.89 -16.17
CA ALA A 8 18.35 -26.36 -17.49
C ALA A 8 18.30 -24.82 -17.56
N TYR A 9 17.55 -24.19 -16.66
CA TYR A 9 17.39 -22.73 -16.57
C TYR A 9 18.11 -22.11 -15.36
N SER A 10 18.88 -22.88 -14.57
CA SER A 10 19.48 -22.38 -13.33
C SER A 10 20.50 -21.26 -13.54
N LYS A 11 21.11 -21.16 -14.73
CA LYS A 11 22.01 -20.05 -15.07
C LYS A 11 21.28 -18.71 -15.24
N SER A 12 20.06 -18.73 -15.78
CA SER A 12 19.25 -17.53 -16.01
C SER A 12 18.35 -17.21 -14.82
N ASN A 13 17.81 -18.24 -14.17
CA ASN A 13 16.91 -18.10 -13.03
C ASN A 13 17.15 -19.27 -12.05
N PRO A 14 18.03 -19.12 -11.05
CA PRO A 14 18.34 -20.17 -10.08
C PRO A 14 17.15 -20.54 -9.19
N LEU A 15 16.24 -19.58 -8.96
CA LEU A 15 15.04 -19.73 -8.13
C LEU A 15 14.10 -20.82 -8.67
N LEU A 16 14.02 -21.03 -9.99
CA LEU A 16 13.13 -22.06 -10.57
C LEU A 16 13.44 -23.47 -10.08
N LYS A 17 14.74 -23.81 -10.00
CA LYS A 17 15.17 -25.13 -9.54
C LYS A 17 14.90 -25.28 -8.04
N GLN A 18 15.24 -24.26 -7.27
CA GLN A 18 15.00 -24.24 -5.83
C GLN A 18 13.51 -24.46 -5.52
N ILE A 19 12.62 -23.67 -6.13
CA ILE A 19 11.17 -23.80 -5.93
C ILE A 19 10.69 -25.20 -6.35
N TYR A 20 11.18 -25.74 -7.47
CA TYR A 20 10.80 -27.08 -7.91
C TYR A 20 11.21 -28.16 -6.92
N GLU A 21 12.40 -28.04 -6.31
CA GLU A 21 12.88 -28.99 -5.30
C GLU A 21 12.03 -28.94 -4.02
N GLU A 22 11.64 -27.74 -3.59
CA GLU A 22 10.81 -27.47 -2.41
C GLU A 22 9.36 -27.97 -2.50
N ILE A 23 8.84 -28.29 -3.70
CA ILE A 23 7.49 -28.81 -3.87
C ILE A 23 7.39 -30.24 -3.32
N GLU A 24 6.44 -30.49 -2.42
CA GLU A 24 6.20 -31.80 -1.82
C GLU A 24 5.57 -32.74 -2.86
N HIS A 25 4.48 -32.29 -3.49
CA HIS A 25 3.70 -33.09 -4.43
C HIS A 25 3.97 -32.74 -5.90
N LYS A 26 5.14 -33.15 -6.42
CA LYS A 26 5.59 -32.86 -7.80
C LYS A 26 4.69 -33.53 -8.87
N ASP A 27 4.07 -34.64 -8.54
CA ASP A 27 3.08 -35.32 -9.36
C ASP A 27 1.85 -34.46 -9.63
N LEU A 28 1.31 -33.77 -8.61
CA LEU A 28 0.18 -32.84 -8.77
C LEU A 28 0.55 -31.67 -9.69
N LEU A 29 1.76 -31.13 -9.56
CA LEU A 29 2.28 -30.09 -10.45
C LEU A 29 2.33 -30.57 -11.91
N LEU A 30 2.82 -31.79 -12.14
CA LEU A 30 2.92 -32.36 -13.49
C LEU A 30 1.54 -32.64 -14.10
N ILE A 31 0.60 -33.17 -13.32
CA ILE A 31 -0.78 -33.39 -13.76
C ILE A 31 -1.45 -32.05 -14.08
N ALA A 32 -1.32 -31.05 -13.21
CA ALA A 32 -1.86 -29.73 -13.46
C ALA A 32 -1.24 -29.09 -14.71
N ALA A 33 0.08 -29.20 -14.91
CA ALA A 33 0.75 -28.71 -16.11
C ALA A 33 0.29 -29.43 -17.39
N LEU A 34 -0.03 -30.73 -17.32
CA LEU A 34 -0.61 -31.47 -18.45
C LEU A 34 -2.03 -31.00 -18.78
N LEU A 35 -2.83 -30.69 -17.75
CA LEU A 35 -4.25 -30.36 -17.88
C LEU A 35 -4.55 -28.86 -17.94
N HIS A 36 -3.57 -27.98 -17.74
CA HIS A 36 -3.79 -26.53 -17.50
C HIS A 36 -4.68 -25.88 -18.55
N ASP A 37 -4.59 -26.35 -19.79
CA ASP A 37 -5.27 -25.76 -20.93
C ASP A 37 -6.32 -26.67 -21.58
N ILE A 38 -6.75 -27.73 -20.88
CA ILE A 38 -7.68 -28.74 -21.41
C ILE A 38 -9.06 -28.18 -21.78
N GLY A 39 -9.40 -26.98 -21.30
CA GLY A 39 -10.66 -26.29 -21.58
C GLY A 39 -10.69 -25.46 -22.87
N LYS A 40 -9.60 -25.45 -23.66
CA LYS A 40 -9.52 -24.75 -24.95
C LYS A 40 -10.49 -25.35 -25.98
N GLY A 41 -11.04 -24.49 -26.86
CA GLY A 41 -11.89 -24.91 -27.99
C GLY A 41 -13.36 -24.48 -27.93
N SER A 42 -13.83 -23.76 -26.89
CA SER A 42 -15.23 -23.32 -26.81
C SER A 42 -15.42 -21.98 -26.09
N GLY A 43 -15.05 -20.86 -26.72
CA GLY A 43 -15.36 -19.50 -26.24
C GLY A 43 -14.67 -19.09 -24.92
N LYS A 44 -15.09 -17.93 -24.36
CA LYS A 44 -14.54 -17.35 -23.11
C LYS A 44 -14.72 -18.30 -21.92
N GLY A 45 -13.78 -18.27 -20.96
CA GLY A 45 -13.87 -19.07 -19.71
C GLY A 45 -13.27 -20.47 -19.76
N HIS A 46 -12.22 -20.68 -20.58
CA HIS A 46 -11.58 -21.99 -20.73
C HIS A 46 -10.96 -22.51 -19.43
N ALA A 47 -10.35 -21.65 -18.60
CA ALA A 47 -9.72 -22.08 -17.36
C ALA A 47 -10.72 -22.71 -16.38
N LYS A 48 -11.88 -22.07 -16.14
CA LYS A 48 -12.96 -22.62 -15.29
C LYS A 48 -13.52 -23.94 -15.82
N ARG A 49 -13.68 -24.05 -17.14
CA ARG A 49 -14.08 -25.33 -17.77
C ARG A 49 -13.01 -26.39 -17.62
N GLY A 50 -11.75 -26.02 -17.82
CA GLY A 50 -10.58 -26.87 -17.65
C GLY A 50 -10.53 -27.44 -16.25
N ALA A 51 -10.77 -26.61 -15.23
CA ALA A 51 -10.83 -27.04 -13.84
C ALA A 51 -11.92 -28.09 -13.58
N ARG A 52 -13.11 -27.92 -14.17
CA ARG A 52 -14.19 -28.92 -14.09
C ARG A 52 -13.79 -30.25 -14.73
N ILE A 53 -13.17 -30.20 -15.92
CA ILE A 53 -12.68 -31.39 -16.63
C ILE A 53 -11.56 -32.06 -15.82
N ALA A 54 -10.60 -31.28 -15.31
CA ALA A 54 -9.51 -31.77 -14.49
C ALA A 54 -10.02 -32.48 -13.23
N LYS A 55 -11.06 -31.94 -12.59
CA LYS A 55 -11.72 -32.59 -11.45
C LYS A 55 -12.23 -33.99 -11.80
N GLU A 56 -12.92 -34.13 -12.94
CA GLU A 56 -13.45 -35.42 -13.41
C GLU A 56 -12.32 -36.40 -13.78
N VAL A 57 -11.27 -35.91 -14.44
CA VAL A 57 -10.08 -36.70 -14.80
C VAL A 57 -9.36 -37.22 -13.56
N CYS A 58 -9.04 -36.34 -12.60
CA CYS A 58 -8.36 -36.72 -11.36
C CYS A 58 -9.19 -37.69 -10.50
N ALA A 59 -10.51 -37.52 -10.45
CA ALA A 59 -11.40 -38.47 -9.78
C ALA A 59 -11.34 -39.87 -10.42
N ARG A 60 -11.31 -39.95 -11.76
CA ARG A 60 -11.16 -41.22 -12.48
C ARG A 60 -9.78 -41.86 -12.29
N MET A 61 -8.75 -41.06 -12.00
CA MET A 61 -7.41 -41.54 -11.65
C MET A 61 -7.33 -42.07 -10.21
N GLY A 62 -8.39 -41.96 -9.41
CA GLY A 62 -8.42 -42.42 -8.02
C GLY A 62 -7.72 -41.48 -7.03
N MET A 63 -7.51 -40.22 -7.40
CA MET A 63 -6.90 -39.21 -6.53
C MET A 63 -7.85 -38.84 -5.38
N ASP A 64 -7.29 -38.46 -4.24
CA ASP A 64 -8.11 -38.02 -3.12
C ASP A 64 -8.71 -36.61 -3.33
N ALA A 65 -9.68 -36.24 -2.49
CA ALA A 65 -10.41 -34.99 -2.62
C ALA A 65 -9.53 -33.73 -2.43
N ARG A 66 -8.45 -33.81 -1.64
CA ARG A 66 -7.52 -32.68 -1.40
C ARG A 66 -6.68 -32.45 -2.65
N ASP A 67 -6.14 -33.51 -3.22
CA ASP A 67 -5.28 -33.46 -4.41
C ASP A 67 -6.07 -33.01 -5.64
N ILE A 68 -7.28 -33.55 -5.82
CA ILE A 68 -8.23 -33.10 -6.85
C ILE A 68 -8.46 -31.60 -6.74
N LYS A 69 -8.66 -31.09 -5.51
CA LYS A 69 -8.89 -29.66 -5.27
C LYS A 69 -7.66 -28.82 -5.63
N THR A 70 -6.46 -29.28 -5.31
CA THR A 70 -5.21 -28.60 -5.67
C THR A 70 -5.03 -28.57 -7.20
N VAL A 71 -5.13 -29.71 -7.90
CA VAL A 71 -5.00 -29.74 -9.36
C VAL A 71 -6.06 -28.86 -10.03
N SER A 72 -7.33 -28.99 -9.62
CA SER A 72 -8.42 -28.19 -10.19
C SER A 72 -8.19 -26.70 -9.99
N PHE A 73 -7.68 -26.29 -8.82
CA PHE A 73 -7.31 -24.90 -8.54
C PHE A 73 -6.18 -24.42 -9.47
N LEU A 74 -5.11 -25.20 -9.63
CA LEU A 74 -3.99 -24.84 -10.51
C LEU A 74 -4.45 -24.66 -11.96
N VAL A 75 -5.33 -25.54 -12.43
CA VAL A 75 -5.92 -25.45 -13.78
C VAL A 75 -6.86 -24.25 -13.90
N GLU A 76 -7.66 -23.93 -12.88
CA GLU A 76 -8.54 -22.75 -12.90
C GLU A 76 -7.76 -21.44 -12.97
N HIS A 77 -6.60 -21.38 -12.30
CA HIS A 77 -5.83 -20.16 -12.08
C HIS A 77 -4.49 -20.12 -12.82
N HIS A 78 -4.26 -20.98 -13.82
CA HIS A 78 -2.97 -21.08 -14.51
C HIS A 78 -2.52 -19.78 -15.21
N LEU A 79 -3.46 -18.88 -15.58
CA LEU A 79 -3.14 -17.56 -16.14
C LEU A 79 -2.99 -16.47 -15.10
N LEU A 80 -3.33 -16.73 -13.82
CA LEU A 80 -3.50 -15.71 -12.80
C LEU A 80 -2.23 -14.88 -12.60
N LEU A 81 -1.07 -15.52 -12.36
CA LEU A 81 0.17 -14.78 -12.13
C LEU A 81 0.66 -14.08 -13.40
N SER A 82 0.61 -14.73 -14.55
CA SER A 82 1.04 -14.14 -15.84
C SER A 82 0.21 -12.92 -16.23
N ASP A 83 -1.12 -12.99 -16.10
CA ASP A 83 -2.00 -11.87 -16.42
C ASP A 83 -1.82 -10.72 -15.42
N MET A 84 -1.68 -11.03 -14.13
CA MET A 84 -1.54 -9.99 -13.10
C MET A 84 -0.18 -9.31 -13.17
N ALA A 85 0.90 -10.07 -13.35
CA ALA A 85 2.25 -9.51 -13.46
C ALA A 85 2.43 -8.56 -14.64
N THR A 86 1.70 -8.78 -15.75
CA THR A 86 1.91 -8.01 -16.99
C THR A 86 0.88 -6.91 -17.23
N ARG A 87 -0.28 -6.95 -16.55
CA ARG A 87 -1.40 -6.02 -16.81
C ARG A 87 -1.74 -5.12 -15.62
N ARG A 88 -1.14 -5.36 -14.45
CA ARG A 88 -1.43 -4.63 -13.21
C ARG A 88 -0.19 -3.96 -12.67
N ASP A 89 -0.42 -2.97 -11.82
CA ASP A 89 0.62 -2.35 -11.03
C ASP A 89 1.04 -3.30 -9.91
N LEU A 90 2.32 -3.70 -9.88
CA LEU A 90 2.88 -4.58 -8.86
C LEU A 90 3.07 -3.89 -7.50
N ASN A 91 2.82 -2.59 -7.44
CA ASN A 91 2.83 -1.81 -6.22
C ASN A 91 1.42 -1.62 -5.62
N ASP A 92 0.37 -2.11 -6.30
CA ASP A 92 -0.99 -2.15 -5.78
C ASP A 92 -1.10 -3.20 -4.65
N GLU A 93 -1.03 -2.74 -3.40
CA GLU A 93 -1.17 -3.56 -2.19
C GLU A 93 -2.45 -4.42 -2.21
N ASN A 94 -3.58 -3.83 -2.62
CA ASN A 94 -4.87 -4.53 -2.65
C ASN A 94 -4.83 -5.69 -3.64
N MET A 95 -4.23 -5.48 -4.81
CA MET A 95 -4.08 -6.52 -5.82
C MET A 95 -3.27 -7.73 -5.30
N ILE A 96 -2.18 -7.47 -4.58
CA ILE A 96 -1.31 -8.52 -4.06
C ILE A 96 -1.97 -9.27 -2.89
N ILE A 97 -2.67 -8.55 -2.02
CA ILE A 97 -3.45 -9.16 -0.93
C ILE A 97 -4.58 -10.03 -1.51
N ASP A 98 -5.32 -9.54 -2.51
CA ASP A 98 -6.37 -10.31 -3.19
C ASP A 98 -5.80 -11.61 -3.80
N LEU A 99 -4.60 -11.56 -4.38
CA LEU A 99 -3.91 -12.74 -4.90
C LEU A 99 -3.53 -13.72 -3.79
N ALA A 100 -2.96 -13.22 -2.69
CA ALA A 100 -2.64 -14.04 -1.53
C ALA A 100 -3.90 -14.70 -0.95
N GLU A 101 -5.04 -14.00 -0.94
CA GLU A 101 -6.34 -14.54 -0.50
C GLU A 101 -6.90 -15.61 -1.44
N ILE A 102 -6.69 -15.48 -2.76
CA ILE A 102 -7.10 -16.51 -3.73
C ILE A 102 -6.24 -17.76 -3.57
N ILE A 103 -4.92 -17.59 -3.42
CA ILE A 103 -3.96 -18.69 -3.45
C ILE A 103 -3.87 -19.41 -2.10
N VAL A 104 -3.89 -18.65 -1.00
CA VAL A 104 -3.90 -19.05 0.42
C VAL A 104 -2.65 -19.81 0.88
N HIS A 105 -2.15 -20.75 0.08
CA HIS A 105 -1.11 -21.69 0.45
C HIS A 105 0.16 -21.46 -0.37
N GLU A 106 1.30 -21.39 0.32
CA GLU A 106 2.63 -21.24 -0.27
C GLU A 106 2.90 -22.29 -1.37
N GLU A 107 2.55 -23.56 -1.12
CA GLU A 107 2.80 -24.63 -2.09
C GLU A 107 2.02 -24.41 -3.41
N ARG A 108 0.78 -23.89 -3.32
CA ARG A 108 0.00 -23.54 -4.53
C ARG A 108 0.61 -22.37 -5.27
N LEU A 109 1.14 -21.37 -4.56
CA LEU A 109 1.82 -20.24 -5.18
C LEU A 109 3.06 -20.73 -5.95
N LYS A 110 3.88 -21.59 -5.33
CA LYS A 110 5.05 -22.20 -5.96
C LYS A 110 4.68 -22.98 -7.23
N MET A 111 3.64 -23.81 -7.16
CA MET A 111 3.14 -24.57 -8.30
C MET A 111 2.61 -23.65 -9.42
N LEU A 112 1.80 -22.63 -9.09
CA LEU A 112 1.30 -21.66 -10.06
C LEU A 112 2.44 -20.88 -10.74
N TYR A 113 3.45 -20.45 -9.97
CA TYR A 113 4.62 -19.77 -10.52
C TYR A 113 5.31 -20.65 -11.56
N LEU A 114 5.62 -21.90 -11.21
CA LEU A 114 6.28 -22.81 -12.14
C LEU A 114 5.43 -23.14 -13.39
N ILE A 115 4.11 -23.28 -13.25
CA ILE A 115 3.19 -23.47 -14.39
C ILE A 115 3.21 -22.24 -15.29
N SER A 116 3.14 -21.03 -14.71
CA SER A 116 3.15 -19.76 -15.45
C SER A 116 4.42 -19.59 -16.29
N ILE A 117 5.58 -19.92 -15.70
CA ILE A 117 6.88 -19.90 -16.38
C ILE A 117 6.92 -20.98 -17.49
N ALA A 118 6.48 -22.20 -17.17
CA ALA A 118 6.52 -23.31 -18.12
C ALA A 118 5.63 -23.06 -19.34
N ASP A 119 4.44 -22.50 -19.15
CA ASP A 119 3.51 -22.12 -20.22
C ASP A 119 4.09 -20.97 -21.08
N SER A 120 4.64 -19.94 -20.44
CA SER A 120 5.28 -18.84 -21.15
C SER A 120 6.50 -19.28 -21.97
N LEU A 121 7.29 -20.24 -21.47
CA LEU A 121 8.39 -20.85 -22.22
C LEU A 121 7.91 -21.73 -23.39
N ALA A 122 6.77 -22.40 -23.23
CA ALA A 122 6.20 -23.29 -24.25
C ALA A 122 5.54 -22.53 -25.41
N THR A 123 5.07 -21.30 -25.18
CA THR A 123 4.41 -20.45 -26.18
C THR A 123 5.38 -19.69 -27.10
N GLY A 124 6.70 -19.87 -26.93
CA GLY A 124 7.76 -19.43 -27.84
C GLY A 124 8.57 -18.21 -27.36
N PRO A 125 9.72 -17.92 -27.99
CA PRO A 125 10.70 -16.93 -27.49
C PRO A 125 10.21 -15.47 -27.51
N LYS A 126 9.12 -15.14 -28.21
CA LYS A 126 8.46 -13.82 -28.11
C LYS A 126 7.56 -13.69 -26.88
N ALA A 127 7.15 -14.81 -26.29
CA ALA A 127 6.27 -14.83 -25.12
C ALA A 127 7.04 -14.69 -23.80
N TRP A 128 8.35 -14.97 -23.81
CA TRP A 128 9.22 -15.00 -22.63
C TRP A 128 10.46 -14.12 -22.82
N ASP A 129 10.61 -13.07 -22.00
CA ASP A 129 11.77 -12.20 -21.95
C ASP A 129 12.20 -11.93 -20.49
N THR A 130 13.38 -11.33 -20.31
CA THR A 130 13.93 -11.00 -18.98
C THR A 130 13.03 -10.07 -18.19
N TRP A 131 12.28 -9.19 -18.87
CA TRP A 131 11.37 -8.26 -18.24
C TRP A 131 10.17 -8.98 -17.60
N LYS A 132 9.53 -9.91 -18.31
CA LYS A 132 8.46 -10.75 -17.77
C LYS A 132 8.92 -11.66 -16.65
N ASP A 133 10.14 -12.21 -16.72
CA ASP A 133 10.72 -13.00 -15.62
C ASP A 133 10.82 -12.16 -14.34
N ASN A 134 11.31 -10.92 -14.46
CA ASN A 134 11.43 -10.01 -13.33
C ASN A 134 10.06 -9.66 -12.73
N LEU A 135 9.06 -9.32 -13.56
CA LEU A 135 7.71 -9.02 -13.07
C LEU A 135 7.06 -10.21 -12.36
N LEU A 136 7.16 -11.40 -12.93
CA LEU A 136 6.62 -12.61 -12.31
C LEU A 136 7.35 -12.96 -11.02
N ARG A 137 8.67 -12.80 -10.97
CA ARG A 137 9.46 -13.01 -9.76
C ARG A 137 9.10 -12.02 -8.67
N GLU A 138 8.98 -10.74 -9.02
CA GLU A 138 8.60 -9.69 -8.08
C GLU A 138 7.22 -9.97 -7.49
N LEU A 139 6.22 -10.24 -8.35
CA LEU A 139 4.88 -10.61 -7.91
C LEU A 139 4.90 -11.86 -7.01
N PHE A 140 5.62 -12.91 -7.42
CA PHE A 140 5.76 -14.14 -6.63
C PHE A 140 6.32 -13.85 -5.24
N SER A 141 7.36 -13.02 -5.16
CA SER A 141 8.04 -12.70 -3.90
C SER A 141 7.13 -11.91 -2.96
N LYS A 142 6.42 -10.90 -3.47
CA LYS A 142 5.46 -10.09 -2.70
C LYS A 142 4.28 -10.95 -2.21
N VAL A 143 3.68 -11.78 -3.07
CA VAL A 143 2.58 -12.67 -2.65
C VAL A 143 3.06 -13.72 -1.63
N LEU A 144 4.26 -14.28 -1.81
CA LEU A 144 4.83 -15.28 -0.89
C LEU A 144 5.06 -14.68 0.50
N HIS A 145 5.65 -13.48 0.57
CA HIS A 145 5.86 -12.81 1.85
C HIS A 145 4.53 -12.53 2.55
N ILE A 146 3.51 -12.04 1.83
CA ILE A 146 2.19 -11.81 2.40
C ILE A 146 1.54 -13.09 2.95
N ILE A 147 1.71 -14.24 2.28
CA ILE A 147 1.28 -15.55 2.78
C ILE A 147 2.04 -15.94 4.06
N ASN A 148 3.33 -15.64 4.15
CA ASN A 148 4.21 -16.07 5.24
C ASN A 148 4.20 -15.14 6.46
N SER A 149 4.11 -13.82 6.26
CA SER A 149 4.19 -12.82 7.32
C SER A 149 2.97 -12.81 8.22
N GLY A 150 1.80 -13.23 7.69
CA GLY A 150 0.55 -13.20 8.45
C GLY A 150 0.05 -11.79 8.78
N GLU A 151 0.80 -10.74 8.46
CA GLU A 151 0.51 -9.34 8.80
C GLU A 151 -0.77 -8.86 8.11
N TYR A 152 -0.94 -9.29 6.85
CA TYR A 152 -2.12 -9.04 6.03
C TYR A 152 -2.97 -10.29 5.80
N THR A 153 -2.49 -11.48 6.17
CA THR A 153 -3.14 -12.78 5.90
C THR A 153 -3.58 -13.54 7.14
N GLY A 154 -3.31 -13.02 8.33
CA GLY A 154 -3.86 -13.55 9.56
C GLY A 154 -5.38 -13.63 9.43
N LYS A 155 -5.96 -14.83 9.53
CA LYS A 155 -7.43 -15.05 9.45
C LYS A 155 -8.23 -14.08 10.35
N LYS A 156 -7.59 -13.56 11.41
CA LYS A 156 -8.12 -12.53 12.31
C LYS A 156 -8.15 -11.13 11.67
N SER A 157 -7.07 -10.66 11.05
CA SER A 157 -6.97 -9.31 10.45
C SER A 157 -7.85 -9.16 9.20
N ILE A 158 -7.82 -10.12 8.27
CA ILE A 158 -8.73 -10.12 7.11
C ILE A 158 -10.20 -10.27 7.55
N GLY A 159 -10.45 -11.18 8.50
CA GLY A 159 -11.79 -11.39 9.03
C GLY A 159 -12.35 -10.12 9.66
N GLN A 160 -11.52 -9.35 10.35
CA GLN A 160 -11.89 -8.05 10.91
C GLN A 160 -12.14 -7.02 9.82
N LEU A 161 -11.24 -6.88 8.84
CA LEU A 161 -11.39 -5.95 7.73
C LEU A 161 -12.70 -6.19 6.96
N ARG A 162 -12.98 -7.44 6.59
CA ARG A 162 -14.21 -7.82 5.89
C ARG A 162 -15.44 -7.51 6.73
N LYS A 163 -15.40 -7.72 8.05
CA LYS A 163 -16.50 -7.36 8.96
C LYS A 163 -16.71 -5.86 9.01
N THR A 164 -15.65 -5.07 9.17
CA THR A 164 -15.71 -3.61 9.21
C THR A 164 -16.26 -3.06 7.90
N ALA A 165 -15.70 -3.49 6.76
CA ALA A 165 -16.16 -3.08 5.43
C ALA A 165 -17.60 -3.51 5.16
N ALA A 166 -18.00 -4.73 5.53
CA ALA A 166 -19.38 -5.21 5.36
C ALA A 166 -20.37 -4.42 6.23
N LYS A 167 -20.00 -4.07 7.47
CA LYS A 167 -20.83 -3.24 8.35
C LYS A 167 -21.02 -1.84 7.77
N ALA A 168 -19.94 -1.21 7.28
CA ALA A 168 -20.02 0.08 6.60
C ALA A 168 -20.88 0.00 5.32
N LYS A 169 -20.65 -1.02 4.47
CA LYS A 169 -21.43 -1.26 3.26
C LYS A 169 -22.92 -1.43 3.56
N ALA A 170 -23.28 -2.25 4.55
CA ALA A 170 -24.66 -2.47 4.95
C ALA A 170 -25.37 -1.19 5.43
N ALA A 171 -24.63 -0.28 6.08
CA ALA A 171 -25.18 1.02 6.47
C ALA A 171 -25.37 1.95 5.25
N LEU A 172 -24.37 2.03 4.36
CA LEU A 172 -24.40 2.88 3.18
C LEU A 172 -25.44 2.46 2.14
N LEU A 173 -25.70 1.15 2.01
CA LEU A 173 -26.72 0.60 1.09
C LEU A 173 -28.15 1.10 1.36
N LYS A 174 -28.39 1.70 2.53
CA LYS A 174 -29.68 2.32 2.84
C LYS A 174 -29.94 3.61 2.03
N SER A 175 -28.87 4.28 1.59
CA SER A 175 -28.95 5.62 1.00
C SER A 175 -28.23 5.75 -0.34
N TYR A 176 -27.36 4.80 -0.69
CA TYR A 176 -26.46 4.88 -1.83
C TYR A 176 -26.44 3.60 -2.66
N ALA A 177 -26.08 3.73 -3.94
CA ALA A 177 -25.98 2.61 -4.87
C ALA A 177 -24.83 1.65 -4.51
N GLU A 178 -25.06 0.35 -4.67
CA GLU A 178 -24.08 -0.69 -4.33
C GLU A 178 -22.78 -0.54 -5.12
N GLU A 179 -22.88 -0.23 -6.41
CA GLU A 179 -21.71 -0.10 -7.30
C GLU A 179 -20.76 1.01 -6.86
N GLU A 180 -21.29 2.09 -6.30
CA GLU A 180 -20.49 3.22 -5.83
C GLU A 180 -19.77 2.90 -4.52
N ILE A 181 -20.45 2.21 -3.61
CA ILE A 181 -19.89 1.76 -2.34
C ILE A 181 -18.78 0.74 -2.59
N ASP A 182 -19.02 -0.22 -3.49
CA ASP A 182 -18.03 -1.25 -3.84
C ASP A 182 -16.82 -0.64 -4.53
N LEU A 183 -17.02 0.35 -5.40
CA LEU A 183 -15.91 1.08 -6.02
C LEU A 183 -15.08 1.82 -4.95
N PHE A 184 -15.73 2.49 -4.01
CA PHE A 184 -15.03 3.19 -2.93
C PHE A 184 -14.21 2.25 -2.06
N ILE A 185 -14.82 1.17 -1.55
CA ILE A 185 -14.11 0.18 -0.70
C ILE A 185 -12.94 -0.43 -1.45
N LYS A 186 -13.12 -0.77 -2.73
CA LYS A 186 -12.07 -1.35 -3.57
C LYS A 186 -10.91 -0.39 -3.84
N GLN A 187 -11.18 0.90 -3.92
CA GLN A 187 -10.16 1.91 -4.19
C GLN A 187 -9.36 2.31 -2.94
N MET A 188 -9.87 2.02 -1.74
CA MET A 188 -9.19 2.32 -0.49
C MET A 188 -8.02 1.36 -0.23
N PRO A 189 -6.87 1.86 0.27
CA PRO A 189 -5.78 0.99 0.70
C PRO A 189 -6.22 0.04 1.82
N TYR A 190 -5.61 -1.15 1.87
CA TYR A 190 -5.90 -2.12 2.91
C TYR A 190 -5.57 -1.58 4.31
N SER A 191 -4.47 -0.83 4.42
CA SER A 191 -4.05 -0.13 5.64
C SER A 191 -5.12 0.84 6.19
N TYR A 192 -5.92 1.48 5.32
CA TYR A 192 -7.05 2.31 5.73
C TYR A 192 -8.16 1.48 6.36
N LEU A 193 -8.56 0.39 5.71
CA LEU A 193 -9.65 -0.47 6.17
C LEU A 193 -9.32 -1.22 7.48
N LEU A 194 -8.03 -1.45 7.74
CA LEU A 194 -7.56 -1.99 9.03
C LEU A 194 -7.58 -0.95 10.15
N ALA A 195 -7.21 0.30 9.83
CA ALA A 195 -7.03 1.35 10.83
C ALA A 195 -8.33 2.07 11.21
N ARG A 196 -9.40 1.95 10.40
CA ARG A 196 -10.63 2.73 10.55
C ARG A 196 -11.82 1.92 11.01
N SER A 197 -12.68 2.58 11.78
CA SER A 197 -13.96 2.02 12.20
C SER A 197 -14.97 2.03 11.04
N SER A 198 -16.05 1.26 11.15
CA SER A 198 -17.13 1.29 10.16
C SER A 198 -17.77 2.67 10.05
N GLU A 199 -17.82 3.41 11.16
CA GLU A 199 -18.37 4.74 11.30
C GLU A 199 -17.50 5.77 10.54
N ASP A 200 -16.18 5.70 10.70
CA ASP A 200 -15.24 6.53 9.92
C ASP A 200 -15.34 6.25 8.42
N ILE A 201 -15.50 4.99 8.03
CA ILE A 201 -15.63 4.61 6.62
C ILE A 201 -16.87 5.23 5.99
N ILE A 202 -18.00 5.24 6.72
CA ILE A 202 -19.25 5.87 6.26
C ILE A 202 -19.05 7.38 6.10
N GLU A 203 -18.48 8.04 7.10
CA GLU A 203 -18.24 9.50 7.07
C GLU A 203 -17.32 9.89 5.91
N HIS A 204 -16.21 9.17 5.71
CA HIS A 204 -15.28 9.46 4.62
C HIS A 204 -15.89 9.19 3.25
N PHE A 205 -16.75 8.18 3.10
CA PHE A 205 -17.50 7.95 1.86
C PHE A 205 -18.37 9.17 1.51
N GLU A 206 -19.13 9.69 2.47
CA GLU A 206 -20.00 10.85 2.28
C GLU A 206 -19.20 12.12 1.97
N LEU A 207 -18.12 12.36 2.71
CA LEU A 207 -17.21 13.49 2.45
C LEU A 207 -16.62 13.41 1.05
N MET A 208 -16.13 12.24 0.65
CA MET A 208 -15.55 12.04 -0.68
C MET A 208 -16.57 12.25 -1.79
N ARG A 209 -17.79 11.72 -1.64
CA ARG A 209 -18.86 11.94 -2.61
C ARG A 209 -19.12 13.43 -2.85
N ASN A 210 -19.11 14.24 -1.80
CA ASN A 210 -19.41 15.66 -1.85
C ASN A 210 -18.23 16.52 -2.35
N HIS A 211 -16.99 16.05 -2.17
CA HIS A 211 -15.80 16.90 -2.31
C HIS A 211 -14.72 16.40 -3.28
N ARG A 212 -14.88 15.25 -3.95
CA ARG A 212 -13.83 14.62 -4.80
C ARG A 212 -13.21 15.52 -5.89
N LYS A 213 -13.93 16.55 -6.35
CA LYS A 213 -13.53 17.39 -7.51
C LYS A 213 -12.63 18.57 -7.15
N SER A 214 -12.44 18.88 -5.88
CA SER A 214 -11.64 20.03 -5.42
C SER A 214 -10.88 19.69 -4.16
N ILE A 215 -9.86 20.48 -3.83
CA ILE A 215 -9.24 20.43 -2.50
C ILE A 215 -10.32 20.80 -1.48
N SER A 216 -10.63 19.89 -0.57
CA SER A 216 -11.55 20.12 0.53
C SER A 216 -10.85 19.83 1.84
N VAL A 217 -11.13 20.67 2.84
CA VAL A 217 -10.67 20.48 4.22
C VAL A 217 -11.87 20.63 5.12
N THR A 218 -12.23 19.56 5.83
CA THR A 218 -13.32 19.57 6.81
C THR A 218 -12.76 19.35 8.20
N ALA A 219 -13.49 19.79 9.21
CA ALA A 219 -13.12 19.60 10.61
C ALA A 219 -14.24 18.93 11.38
N ALA A 220 -13.89 17.93 12.17
CA ALA A 220 -14.81 17.26 13.09
C ALA A 220 -14.17 17.17 14.47
N LYS A 221 -14.97 17.24 15.54
CA LYS A 221 -14.50 16.91 16.89
C LYS A 221 -14.79 15.44 17.16
N LYS A 222 -13.75 14.64 17.38
CA LYS A 222 -13.85 13.23 17.76
C LYS A 222 -13.06 12.97 19.02
N GLU A 223 -13.68 12.31 20.00
CA GLU A 223 -13.04 11.91 21.26
C GLU A 223 -12.28 13.05 21.99
N GLY A 224 -12.77 14.29 21.86
CA GLY A 224 -12.15 15.47 22.48
C GLY A 224 -11.02 16.12 21.68
N VAL A 225 -10.63 15.56 20.53
CA VAL A 225 -9.61 16.11 19.63
C VAL A 225 -10.26 16.61 18.34
N CYS A 226 -9.69 17.63 17.71
CA CYS A 226 -10.11 18.09 16.39
C CYS A 226 -9.43 17.24 15.32
N GLU A 227 -10.21 16.65 14.41
CA GLU A 227 -9.70 15.99 13.21
C GLU A 227 -9.94 16.89 12.00
N LEU A 228 -8.89 17.14 11.22
CA LEU A 228 -8.99 17.75 9.90
C LEU A 228 -8.87 16.66 8.83
N THR A 229 -9.84 16.60 7.94
CA THR A 229 -9.84 15.68 6.81
C THR A 229 -9.62 16.47 5.52
N LEU A 230 -8.51 16.20 4.85
CA LEU A 230 -8.19 16.72 3.53
C LEU A 230 -8.54 15.69 2.47
N ILE A 231 -9.27 16.13 1.44
CA ILE A 231 -9.50 15.37 0.22
C ILE A 231 -8.92 16.17 -0.95
N ALA A 232 -8.01 15.58 -1.70
CA ALA A 232 -7.39 16.23 -2.85
C ALA A 232 -6.96 15.20 -3.90
N LYS A 233 -6.61 15.67 -5.11
CA LYS A 233 -5.84 14.85 -6.04
C LYS A 233 -4.39 14.83 -5.62
N ASP A 234 -3.90 13.61 -5.43
CA ASP A 234 -2.56 13.36 -4.93
C ASP A 234 -1.51 13.87 -5.92
N ARG A 235 -0.40 14.35 -5.38
CA ARG A 235 0.74 14.88 -6.13
C ARG A 235 1.97 14.99 -5.23
N PRO A 236 3.18 14.89 -5.80
CA PRO A 236 4.41 15.09 -5.05
C PRO A 236 4.40 16.36 -4.20
N GLY A 237 4.70 16.19 -2.91
CA GLY A 237 4.78 17.28 -1.93
C GLY A 237 3.43 17.80 -1.42
N LEU A 238 2.29 17.15 -1.73
CA LEU A 238 0.97 17.49 -1.16
C LEU A 238 1.02 17.51 0.37
N PHE A 239 1.42 16.39 0.97
CA PHE A 239 1.48 16.24 2.42
C PHE A 239 2.42 17.25 3.09
N SER A 240 3.58 17.52 2.50
CA SER A 240 4.52 18.54 2.98
C SER A 240 3.88 19.93 2.97
N LYS A 241 3.29 20.34 1.85
CA LYS A 241 2.68 21.68 1.71
C LYS A 241 1.49 21.87 2.64
N VAL A 242 0.69 20.83 2.86
CA VAL A 242 -0.43 20.84 3.81
C VAL A 242 0.10 20.99 5.23
N SER A 243 1.07 20.17 5.63
CA SER A 243 1.72 20.25 6.95
C SER A 243 2.31 21.65 7.20
N GLY A 244 2.95 22.26 6.21
CA GLY A 244 3.47 23.62 6.29
C GLY A 244 2.38 24.68 6.42
N ALA A 245 1.28 24.56 5.68
CA ALA A 245 0.15 25.49 5.79
C ALA A 245 -0.56 25.39 7.15
N LEU A 246 -0.66 24.20 7.74
CA LEU A 246 -1.16 23.99 9.09
C LEU A 246 -0.24 24.64 10.14
N ALA A 247 1.07 24.40 10.06
CA ALA A 247 2.06 25.03 10.93
C ALA A 247 2.02 26.56 10.84
N LEU A 248 1.93 27.11 9.61
CA LEU A 248 1.78 28.55 9.37
C LEU A 248 0.54 29.13 10.06
N ASN A 249 -0.56 28.36 10.10
CA ASN A 249 -1.81 28.74 10.76
C ASN A 249 -1.82 28.44 12.27
N GLY A 250 -0.72 27.94 12.84
CA GLY A 250 -0.62 27.72 14.29
C GLY A 250 -1.46 26.54 14.73
N VAL A 251 -1.55 25.53 13.85
CA VAL A 251 -2.15 24.24 14.13
C VAL A 251 -1.02 23.28 14.46
N ASN A 252 -1.07 22.68 15.65
CA ASN A 252 -0.21 21.58 16.05
C ASN A 252 -0.80 20.27 15.52
N ILE A 253 0.05 19.41 14.96
CA ILE A 253 -0.36 18.10 14.46
C ILE A 253 0.03 17.08 15.53
N LEU A 254 -0.97 16.56 16.24
CA LEU A 254 -0.78 15.51 17.26
C LEU A 254 -0.62 14.13 16.63
N GLY A 255 -1.24 13.96 15.47
CA GLY A 255 -1.00 12.81 14.61
C GLY A 255 -1.59 13.01 13.23
N ALA A 256 -1.09 12.22 12.29
CA ALA A 256 -1.53 12.26 10.90
C ALA A 256 -1.57 10.85 10.36
N GLN A 257 -2.58 10.57 9.54
CA GLN A 257 -2.76 9.33 8.80
C GLN A 257 -3.14 9.71 7.37
N VAL A 258 -2.26 9.40 6.42
CA VAL A 258 -2.46 9.71 5.00
C VAL A 258 -2.68 8.44 4.22
N TYR A 259 -3.57 8.53 3.23
CA TYR A 259 -3.94 7.40 2.38
C TYR A 259 -4.11 7.89 0.95
N THR A 260 -3.50 7.19 0.00
CA THR A 260 -3.71 7.42 -1.43
C THR A 260 -4.53 6.28 -2.01
N MET A 261 -5.71 6.60 -2.54
CA MET A 261 -6.57 5.63 -3.23
C MET A 261 -6.00 5.26 -4.59
N SER A 262 -6.40 4.09 -5.12
CA SER A 262 -5.93 3.62 -6.44
C SER A 262 -6.36 4.48 -7.64
N ASP A 263 -7.22 5.48 -7.45
CA ASP A 263 -7.56 6.49 -8.46
C ASP A 263 -6.76 7.81 -8.31
N GLY A 264 -5.75 7.82 -7.44
CA GLY A 264 -4.90 8.98 -7.16
C GLY A 264 -5.58 10.08 -6.34
N THR A 265 -6.65 9.76 -5.60
CA THR A 265 -7.20 10.69 -4.58
C THR A 265 -6.51 10.46 -3.24
N ALA A 266 -5.98 11.54 -2.65
CA ALA A 266 -5.44 11.57 -1.30
C ALA A 266 -6.56 11.84 -0.29
N LEU A 267 -6.56 11.07 0.79
CA LEU A 267 -7.38 11.23 1.99
C LEU A 267 -6.43 11.35 3.20
N ASP A 268 -6.15 12.59 3.61
CA ASP A 268 -5.24 12.86 4.72
C ASP A 268 -6.04 13.29 5.94
N ILE A 269 -5.81 12.60 7.06
CA ILE A 269 -6.53 12.82 8.31
C ILE A 269 -5.53 13.28 9.36
N PHE A 270 -5.70 14.49 9.85
CA PHE A 270 -4.83 15.11 10.85
C PHE A 270 -5.57 15.25 12.17
N LYS A 271 -5.09 14.60 13.22
CA LYS A 271 -5.45 14.92 14.60
C LYS A 271 -4.69 16.17 14.99
N VAL A 272 -5.41 17.23 15.29
CA VAL A 272 -4.83 18.54 15.51
C VAL A 272 -5.30 19.18 16.81
N GLU A 273 -4.44 20.05 17.32
CA GLU A 273 -4.72 20.96 18.41
C GLU A 273 -4.29 22.36 17.99
N GLY A 274 -4.97 23.40 18.46
CA GLY A 274 -4.47 24.75 18.24
C GLY A 274 -3.35 25.05 19.24
N TYR A 275 -2.22 25.60 18.77
CA TYR A 275 -1.18 26.06 19.70
C TYR A 275 -1.67 27.17 20.66
N PHE A 276 -2.77 27.86 20.33
CA PHE A 276 -3.28 29.03 21.07
C PHE A 276 -4.81 29.06 21.28
N GLU A 277 -5.58 28.33 20.46
CA GLU A 277 -7.04 28.32 20.49
C GLU A 277 -7.54 26.88 20.31
N ASN A 278 -8.30 26.37 21.28
CA ASN A 278 -8.80 24.99 21.25
C ASN A 278 -9.96 24.78 20.26
N SER A 279 -10.51 25.84 19.66
CA SER A 279 -11.61 25.76 18.70
C SER A 279 -11.16 26.09 17.28
N MET A 280 -11.49 25.20 16.35
CA MET A 280 -11.33 25.42 14.93
C MET A 280 -12.56 26.16 14.39
N SER A 281 -12.52 27.50 14.36
CA SER A 281 -13.62 28.31 13.80
C SER A 281 -13.67 28.20 12.27
N GLU A 282 -14.83 28.48 11.68
CA GLU A 282 -14.97 28.44 10.22
C GLU A 282 -14.05 29.46 9.53
N ASP A 283 -13.84 30.63 10.12
CA ASP A 283 -12.88 31.63 9.61
C ASP A 283 -11.44 31.11 9.58
N LYS A 284 -11.06 30.33 10.61
CA LYS A 284 -9.74 29.69 10.68
C LYS A 284 -9.62 28.59 9.64
N LEU A 285 -10.68 27.81 9.41
CA LEU A 285 -10.72 26.80 8.35
C LEU A 285 -10.62 27.41 6.96
N GLU A 286 -11.35 28.48 6.68
CA GLU A 286 -11.25 29.21 5.41
C GLU A 286 -9.83 29.75 5.19
N ARG A 287 -9.19 30.27 6.23
CA ARG A 287 -7.79 30.68 6.17
C ARG A 287 -6.86 29.50 5.87
N ILE A 288 -7.04 28.36 6.53
CA ILE A 288 -6.27 27.13 6.29
C ILE A 288 -6.46 26.65 4.84
N ARG A 289 -7.70 26.54 4.36
CA ARG A 289 -8.02 26.16 2.97
C ARG A 289 -7.32 27.07 1.97
N ARG A 290 -7.39 28.38 2.19
CA ARG A 290 -6.72 29.39 1.35
C ARG A 290 -5.20 29.22 1.33
N ASP A 291 -4.59 29.04 2.51
CA ASP A 291 -3.13 28.93 2.62
C ASP A 291 -2.63 27.59 2.06
N ILE A 292 -3.37 26.49 2.22
CA ILE A 292 -3.10 25.20 1.55
C ILE A 292 -3.13 25.39 0.03
N LYS A 293 -4.19 25.99 -0.51
CA LYS A 293 -4.29 26.24 -1.96
C LYS A 293 -3.10 27.06 -2.48
N ARG A 294 -2.75 28.14 -1.79
CA ARG A 294 -1.61 28.99 -2.18
C ARG A 294 -0.27 28.27 -2.05
N ALA A 295 -0.09 27.41 -1.04
CA ALA A 295 1.10 26.58 -0.90
C ALA A 295 1.23 25.57 -2.04
N LEU A 296 0.11 24.93 -2.43
CA LEU A 296 0.06 24.01 -3.57
C LEU A 296 0.37 24.69 -4.90
N GLU A 297 -0.05 25.95 -5.05
CA GLU A 297 0.26 26.82 -6.21
C GLU A 297 1.68 27.43 -6.15
N GLY A 298 2.48 27.19 -5.10
CA GLY A 298 3.81 27.78 -4.94
C GLY A 298 3.81 29.29 -4.64
N LYS A 299 2.66 29.85 -4.23
CA LYS A 299 2.47 31.29 -3.98
C LYS A 299 2.75 31.71 -2.53
N ILE A 300 3.31 30.82 -1.72
CA ILE A 300 3.73 31.07 -0.34
C ILE A 300 5.12 30.45 -0.13
N ALA A 301 6.07 31.27 0.34
CA ALA A 301 7.35 30.80 0.85
C ALA A 301 7.17 30.23 2.27
N LEU A 302 6.74 28.97 2.35
CA LEU A 302 6.39 28.31 3.62
C LEU A 302 7.57 28.31 4.60
N GLU A 303 8.75 27.88 4.17
CA GLU A 303 9.98 27.84 4.99
C GLU A 303 10.24 29.18 5.71
N TYR A 304 10.29 30.28 4.96
CA TYR A 304 10.49 31.62 5.52
C TYR A 304 9.38 32.00 6.51
N ARG A 305 8.11 31.79 6.15
CA ARG A 305 6.95 32.19 6.96
C ARG A 305 6.85 31.39 8.26
N ILE A 306 7.16 30.10 8.21
CA ILE A 306 7.17 29.21 9.37
C ILE A 306 8.34 29.57 10.29
N ALA A 307 9.54 29.81 9.74
CA ALA A 307 10.70 30.24 10.50
C ALA A 307 10.47 31.57 11.23
N GLU A 308 9.87 32.57 10.55
CA GLU A 308 9.47 33.83 11.19
C GLU A 308 8.49 33.62 12.35
N LYS A 309 7.54 32.69 12.21
CA LYS A 309 6.59 32.35 13.26
C LYS A 309 7.26 31.65 14.45
N ALA A 310 8.17 30.73 14.18
CA ALA A 310 8.92 30.00 15.20
C ALA A 310 9.80 30.93 16.05
N LYS A 311 10.40 31.98 15.47
CA LYS A 311 11.17 32.99 16.24
C LYS A 311 10.33 33.67 17.32
N ASN A 312 9.04 33.91 17.03
CA ASN A 312 8.11 34.52 17.97
C ASN A 312 7.61 33.54 19.05
N TYR A 313 7.93 32.25 18.89
CA TYR A 313 7.53 31.17 19.79
C TYR A 313 8.77 30.53 20.43
N ARG A 314 9.40 31.24 21.37
CA ARG A 314 10.43 30.64 22.23
C ARG A 314 9.74 29.86 23.35
N GLY A 315 9.57 28.55 23.14
CA GLY A 315 9.42 27.61 24.25
C GLY A 315 10.67 27.61 25.14
N LYS A 316 10.55 27.10 26.38
CA LYS A 316 11.68 27.00 27.33
C LYS A 316 12.87 26.31 26.67
N ASP A 317 14.09 26.80 26.93
CA ASP A 317 15.35 26.14 26.56
C ASP A 317 15.41 24.76 27.24
N VAL A 318 14.90 23.74 26.56
CA VAL A 318 15.08 22.35 26.94
C VAL A 318 16.33 21.86 26.19
N LEU A 319 17.18 21.09 26.88
CA LEU A 319 18.31 20.39 26.25
C LEU A 319 17.79 19.58 25.04
N ARG A 320 18.15 20.03 23.84
CA ARG A 320 17.80 19.34 22.60
C ARG A 320 18.55 18.03 22.54
N LYS A 321 17.82 16.91 22.57
CA LYS A 321 18.39 15.63 22.15
C LYS A 321 18.63 15.68 20.64
N SER A 322 19.74 15.08 20.20
CA SER A 322 19.99 14.90 18.78
C SER A 322 18.86 14.08 18.15
N PRO A 323 18.36 14.48 16.98
CA PRO A 323 17.36 13.70 16.26
C PRO A 323 17.97 12.36 15.81
N GLU A 324 17.15 11.30 15.85
CA GLU A 324 17.53 9.96 15.39
C GLU A 324 16.64 9.57 14.20
N VAL A 325 17.24 8.98 13.18
CA VAL A 325 16.54 8.53 11.97
C VAL A 325 16.95 7.09 11.67
N GLU A 326 15.94 6.23 11.56
CA GLU A 326 16.08 4.83 11.19
C GLU A 326 15.38 4.58 9.85
N ILE A 327 16.02 3.81 8.97
CA ILE A 327 15.46 3.45 7.67
C ILE A 327 15.44 1.93 7.58
N ASN A 328 14.26 1.37 7.29
CA ASN A 328 13.99 -0.06 7.30
C ASN A 328 13.35 -0.49 5.99
N ASN A 329 14.02 -1.42 5.31
CA ASN A 329 13.57 -2.04 4.05
C ASN A 329 13.13 -3.50 4.21
N SER A 330 13.10 -4.05 5.41
CA SER A 330 12.75 -5.46 5.63
C SER A 330 11.34 -5.65 6.19
N SER A 331 10.78 -4.63 6.83
CA SER A 331 9.53 -4.72 7.59
C SER A 331 8.28 -4.41 6.76
N SER A 332 8.42 -4.12 5.48
CA SER A 332 7.30 -4.00 4.53
C SER A 332 7.76 -4.50 3.16
N ASP A 333 6.93 -5.27 2.45
CA ASP A 333 7.20 -5.63 1.05
C ASP A 333 7.01 -4.47 0.08
N PHE A 334 6.16 -3.53 0.47
CA PHE A 334 5.73 -2.45 -0.39
C PHE A 334 6.61 -1.25 -0.21
N TYR A 335 6.89 -0.82 1.02
CA TYR A 335 7.48 0.50 1.27
C TYR A 335 8.85 0.42 1.95
N THR A 336 9.65 1.46 1.75
CA THR A 336 10.74 1.78 2.68
C THR A 336 10.15 2.53 3.85
N ILE A 337 10.46 2.10 5.07
CA ILE A 337 9.98 2.75 6.30
C ILE A 337 11.07 3.68 6.81
N ILE A 338 10.75 4.95 6.99
CA ILE A 338 11.62 5.95 7.62
C ILE A 338 10.99 6.34 8.95
N GLU A 339 11.68 6.06 10.04
CA GLU A 339 11.26 6.41 11.41
C GLU A 339 12.14 7.55 11.93
N VAL A 340 11.50 8.62 12.38
CA VAL A 340 12.16 9.85 12.85
C VAL A 340 11.78 10.10 14.30
N HIS A 341 12.79 10.17 15.17
CA HIS A 341 12.68 10.54 16.57
C HIS A 341 13.27 11.93 16.76
N ALA A 342 12.45 12.88 17.19
CA ALA A 342 12.88 14.26 17.35
C ALA A 342 12.11 14.97 18.47
N GLN A 343 12.59 16.16 18.85
CA GLN A 343 11.86 17.05 19.76
C GLN A 343 10.82 17.85 18.98
N ASP A 344 9.60 17.96 19.52
CA ASP A 344 8.53 18.71 18.87
C ASP A 344 8.85 20.22 18.79
N ARG A 345 8.56 20.82 17.64
CA ARG A 345 8.70 22.27 17.39
C ARG A 345 7.79 22.69 16.24
N ILE A 346 7.43 23.98 16.22
CA ILE A 346 6.62 24.55 15.12
C ILE A 346 7.30 24.24 13.78
N GLY A 347 6.55 23.55 12.92
CA GLY A 347 6.99 23.22 11.56
C GLY A 347 7.85 21.96 11.45
N LEU A 348 8.05 21.19 12.52
CA LEU A 348 8.86 19.97 12.49
C LEU A 348 8.44 19.00 11.38
N LEU A 349 7.15 18.64 11.33
CA LEU A 349 6.63 17.75 10.30
C LEU A 349 6.81 18.31 8.88
N TYR A 350 6.66 19.64 8.71
CA TYR A 350 6.95 20.29 7.43
C TYR A 350 8.42 20.16 7.05
N THR A 351 9.35 20.37 7.98
CA THR A 351 10.79 20.20 7.74
C THR A 351 11.12 18.78 7.29
N ILE A 352 10.63 17.76 8.00
CA ILE A 352 10.88 16.35 7.66
C ILE A 352 10.34 16.02 6.26
N THR A 353 9.05 16.31 6.05
CA THR A 353 8.37 15.97 4.79
C THR A 353 8.87 16.80 3.60
N ARG A 354 9.38 18.03 3.83
CA ARG A 354 10.05 18.83 2.80
C ARG A 354 11.34 18.16 2.35
N VAL A 355 12.20 17.73 3.28
CA VAL A 355 13.46 17.05 2.94
C VAL A 355 13.18 15.79 2.14
N MET A 356 12.21 14.97 2.57
CA MET A 356 11.79 13.79 1.82
C MET A 356 11.33 14.14 0.40
N PHE A 357 10.50 15.17 0.26
CA PHE A 357 10.03 15.64 -1.05
C PHE A 357 11.18 16.16 -1.94
N GLU A 358 12.15 16.91 -1.38
CA GLU A 358 13.32 17.42 -2.11
C GLU A 358 14.27 16.30 -2.57
N LEU A 359 14.29 15.19 -1.83
CA LEU A 359 14.99 13.96 -2.21
C LEU A 359 14.15 13.03 -3.10
N ASN A 360 13.01 13.54 -3.60
CA ASN A 360 12.06 12.88 -4.48
C ASN A 360 11.47 11.58 -3.91
N LEU A 361 11.24 11.55 -2.59
CA LEU A 361 10.49 10.51 -1.93
C LEU A 361 9.00 10.87 -1.93
N ASP A 362 8.16 9.89 -2.27
CA ASP A 362 6.71 10.01 -2.16
C ASP A 362 6.20 9.30 -0.90
N ILE A 363 5.32 9.96 -0.15
CA ILE A 363 4.82 9.46 1.15
C ILE A 363 3.44 8.86 0.93
N HIS A 364 3.34 7.54 1.05
CA HIS A 364 2.08 6.81 0.84
C HIS A 364 1.29 6.57 2.13
N LEU A 365 2.00 6.42 3.24
CA LEU A 365 1.43 6.33 4.58
C LEU A 365 2.36 7.06 5.54
N ALA A 366 1.78 7.85 6.42
CA ALA A 366 2.49 8.48 7.52
C ALA A 366 1.71 8.18 8.80
N LYS A 367 2.44 7.89 9.88
CA LYS A 367 1.93 7.81 11.23
C LYS A 367 2.77 8.77 12.06
N VAL A 368 2.22 9.96 12.25
CA VAL A 368 2.81 11.00 13.10
C VAL A 368 2.22 10.83 14.49
N SER A 369 3.05 10.93 15.52
CA SER A 369 2.58 10.82 16.91
C SER A 369 3.43 11.68 17.83
N THR A 370 2.77 12.67 18.44
CA THR A 370 3.41 13.60 19.38
C THR A 370 3.05 13.24 20.82
N ASN A 371 4.07 13.03 21.66
CA ASN A 371 3.92 12.77 23.09
C ASN A 371 4.73 13.78 23.92
N VAL A 372 4.01 14.69 24.61
CA VAL A 372 4.53 15.81 25.39
C VAL A 372 5.45 16.72 24.54
N ASP A 373 6.74 16.41 24.47
CA ASP A 373 7.75 17.19 23.74
C ASP A 373 8.53 16.35 22.71
N LYS A 374 8.13 15.08 22.49
CA LYS A 374 8.81 14.17 21.55
C LYS A 374 7.84 13.70 20.47
N VAL A 375 8.35 13.60 19.26
CA VAL A 375 7.66 12.97 18.14
C VAL A 375 8.31 11.65 17.76
N ILE A 376 7.48 10.70 17.37
CA ILE A 376 7.88 9.50 16.65
C ILE A 376 7.05 9.49 15.37
N ASP A 377 7.71 9.84 14.27
CA ASP A 377 7.07 9.94 12.97
C ASP A 377 7.55 8.81 12.07
N VAL A 378 6.61 7.99 11.60
CA VAL A 378 6.88 6.84 10.73
C VAL A 378 6.31 7.12 9.35
N PHE A 379 7.15 7.08 8.33
CA PHE A 379 6.79 7.34 6.93
C PHE A 379 7.06 6.09 6.09
N TYR A 380 6.07 5.69 5.31
CA TYR A 380 6.15 4.62 4.33
C TYR A 380 6.28 5.28 2.96
N VAL A 381 7.46 5.12 2.35
CA VAL A 381 7.85 5.88 1.16
C VAL A 381 8.23 5.00 -0.02
N TRP A 382 8.08 5.58 -1.21
CA TRP A 382 8.70 5.14 -2.46
C TRP A 382 9.65 6.20 -3.01
N ASP A 383 10.53 5.78 -3.89
CA ASP A 383 11.21 6.68 -4.81
C ASP A 383 10.28 7.15 -5.95
N THR A 384 10.81 7.95 -6.86
CA THR A 384 10.08 8.45 -8.05
C THR A 384 9.62 7.38 -9.02
N PHE A 385 10.19 6.17 -8.92
CA PHE A 385 9.85 5.02 -9.74
C PHE A 385 8.83 4.10 -9.06
N GLY A 386 8.31 4.50 -7.89
CA GLY A 386 7.37 3.70 -7.10
C GLY A 386 8.04 2.48 -6.48
N GLN A 387 9.35 2.51 -6.26
CA GLN A 387 10.11 1.40 -5.70
C GLN A 387 10.61 1.73 -4.30
N LYS A 388 10.92 0.68 -3.55
CA LYS A 388 11.65 0.81 -2.30
C LYS A 388 13.07 1.27 -2.58
N LEU A 389 13.64 2.02 -1.64
CA LEU A 389 15.02 2.45 -1.69
C LEU A 389 15.93 1.22 -1.61
N SER A 390 16.70 0.95 -2.66
CA SER A 390 17.64 -0.18 -2.71
C SER A 390 19.11 0.23 -2.64
N ASP A 391 19.40 1.51 -2.89
CA ASP A 391 20.75 2.05 -2.90
C ASP A 391 21.16 2.52 -1.49
N GLU A 392 22.18 1.87 -0.92
CA GLU A 392 22.71 2.18 0.41
C GLU A 392 23.29 3.60 0.50
N GLU A 393 23.85 4.14 -0.58
CA GLU A 393 24.36 5.52 -0.60
C GLU A 393 23.21 6.52 -0.50
N GLN A 394 22.16 6.31 -1.31
CA GLN A 394 20.94 7.12 -1.25
C GLN A 394 20.27 7.06 0.13
N ILE A 395 20.18 5.86 0.73
CA ILE A 395 19.62 5.67 2.07
C ILE A 395 20.42 6.46 3.12
N SER A 396 21.75 6.39 3.05
CA SER A 396 22.65 7.15 3.92
C SER A 396 22.45 8.65 3.77
N ASP A 397 22.36 9.15 2.53
CA ASP A 397 22.15 10.56 2.24
C ASP A 397 20.80 11.08 2.76
N ILE A 398 19.72 10.31 2.57
CA ILE A 398 18.39 10.64 3.12
C ILE A 398 18.45 10.76 4.64
N LYS A 399 19.08 9.78 5.30
CA LYS A 399 19.25 9.79 6.75
C LYS A 399 19.99 11.05 7.23
N HIS A 400 21.13 11.36 6.62
CA HIS A 400 21.93 12.52 7.00
C HIS A 400 21.21 13.85 6.71
N ALA A 401 20.51 13.96 5.58
CA ALA A 401 19.76 15.16 5.22
C ALA A 401 18.63 15.46 6.23
N ILE A 402 17.88 14.44 6.65
CA ILE A 402 16.84 14.60 7.67
C ILE A 402 17.47 15.01 9.01
N VAL A 403 18.50 14.31 9.47
CA VAL A 403 19.20 14.65 10.73
C VAL A 403 19.75 16.08 10.71
N MET A 404 20.36 16.51 9.59
CA MET A 404 20.90 17.85 9.43
C MET A 404 19.81 18.93 9.47
N ALA A 405 18.64 18.69 8.85
CA ALA A 405 17.54 19.65 8.85
C ALA A 405 16.85 19.79 10.22
N LEU A 406 16.97 18.76 11.08
CA LEU A 406 16.36 18.74 12.40
C LEU A 406 17.28 19.27 13.52
N SER A 407 18.60 19.21 13.31
CA SER A 407 19.62 19.80 14.18
C SER A 407 19.46 21.33 14.28
#